data_AF-A0A3N6GMQ9-F1
#
_entry.id   AF-A0A3N6GMQ9-F1
#
_cell.length_a   1.000
_cell.length_b   1.000
_cell.length_c   1.000
_cell.angle_alpha   90.00
_cell.angle_beta   90.00
_cell.angle_gamma   90.00
#
_symmetry.space_group_name_H-M   'P 1'
#
loop_
_entity.id
_entity.type
_entity.pdbx_description
1 polymer ?
#
loop_
_entity_poly.entity_id
_entity_poly.type
_entity_poly.pdbx_seq_one_letter_code
_entity_poly.pdbx_strand_id
1 'polypeptide(L)'
;MARTGGGGGGRDARATGTTLRIGGWSSGVVRGGQETIDACRDAVQWSGPDFGQEDGYKMRTVVVVGHDYCGFGQFATLPVGTVVTVETPREILRYRVYARHLTPGRGTPAHGLYWGDLTLQSCVGPDTGFSYLVRT
;
A
#
# COMPACT_ATOMS: atom_id res chain seq x y z
N MET A 1 -45.52 -23.06 10.59
CA MET A 1 -44.39 -24.01 10.60
C MET A 1 -44.18 -24.56 9.20
N ALA A 2 -43.06 -24.23 8.56
CA ALA A 2 -42.44 -24.95 7.44
C ALA A 2 -41.00 -24.39 7.27
N ARG A 3 -40.04 -25.29 7.05
CA ARG A 3 -38.57 -25.07 7.01
C ARG A 3 -38.07 -24.67 5.63
N THR A 4 -36.96 -23.92 5.59
CA THR A 4 -35.70 -24.11 4.80
C THR A 4 -34.88 -22.81 4.97
N GLY A 5 -33.58 -22.76 5.30
CA GLY A 5 -32.47 -23.65 4.99
C GLY A 5 -31.74 -23.12 3.75
N GLY A 6 -30.48 -22.68 3.89
CA GLY A 6 -29.59 -22.52 2.74
C GLY A 6 -28.65 -21.32 2.81
N GLY A 7 -27.39 -21.59 3.18
CA GLY A 7 -26.30 -20.64 3.14
C GLY A 7 -26.02 -20.11 1.73
N GLY A 8 -25.82 -18.81 1.62
CA GLY A 8 -25.18 -18.19 0.47
C GLY A 8 -23.72 -17.97 0.81
N GLY A 9 -22.86 -18.90 0.41
CA GLY A 9 -21.41 -18.68 0.40
C GLY A 9 -21.13 -17.39 -0.38
N GLY A 10 -20.50 -16.44 0.31
CA GLY A 10 -19.94 -15.25 -0.30
C GLY A 10 -18.97 -15.72 -1.37
N ARG A 11 -19.39 -15.65 -2.63
CA ARG A 11 -18.48 -15.76 -3.75
C ARG A 11 -17.64 -14.49 -3.65
N ASP A 12 -16.40 -14.65 -3.22
CA ASP A 12 -15.37 -13.63 -3.37
C ASP A 12 -15.31 -13.28 -4.86
N ALA A 13 -16.07 -12.26 -5.25
CA ALA A 13 -15.94 -11.64 -6.54
C ALA A 13 -14.50 -11.13 -6.59
N ARG A 14 -13.67 -11.77 -7.40
CA ARG A 14 -12.27 -11.38 -7.57
C ARG A 14 -12.25 -9.88 -7.84
N ALA A 15 -11.61 -9.13 -6.94
CA ALA A 15 -11.55 -7.68 -7.05
C ALA A 15 -11.07 -7.32 -8.47
N THR A 16 -11.83 -6.47 -9.17
CA THR A 16 -11.47 -6.01 -10.53
C THR A 16 -10.32 -5.00 -10.50
N GLY A 17 -9.96 -4.50 -9.32
CA GLY A 17 -8.83 -3.61 -9.07
C GLY A 17 -7.95 -4.13 -7.95
N THR A 18 -6.89 -3.38 -7.67
CA THR A 18 -5.95 -3.69 -6.59
C THR A 18 -6.41 -3.02 -5.30
N THR A 19 -6.42 -3.76 -4.19
CA THR A 19 -6.76 -3.24 -2.85
C THR A 19 -5.61 -3.49 -1.90
N LEU A 20 -5.20 -2.45 -1.16
CA LEU A 20 -4.20 -2.54 -0.10
C LEU A 20 -4.90 -2.52 1.27
N ARG A 21 -4.53 -3.45 2.15
CA ARG A 21 -5.10 -3.59 3.50
C ARG A 21 -4.03 -3.56 4.58
N ILE A 22 -4.32 -2.82 5.65
CA ILE A 22 -3.48 -2.67 6.83
C ILE A 22 -4.39 -2.85 8.05
N GLY A 23 -4.37 -4.03 8.67
CA GLY A 23 -5.33 -4.36 9.72
C GLY A 23 -6.78 -4.17 9.25
N GLY A 24 -7.55 -3.33 9.94
CA GLY A 24 -8.93 -2.97 9.55
C GLY A 24 -9.05 -1.85 8.51
N TRP A 25 -7.95 -1.19 8.14
CA TRP A 25 -7.95 -0.15 7.12
C TRP A 25 -7.72 -0.74 5.72
N SER A 26 -8.35 -0.15 4.71
CA SER A 26 -8.09 -0.51 3.32
C SER A 26 -8.31 0.66 2.35
N SER A 27 -7.64 0.62 1.21
CA SER A 27 -7.87 1.54 0.09
C SER A 27 -7.62 0.83 -1.25
N GLY A 28 -8.27 1.31 -2.30
CA GLY A 28 -7.90 0.96 -3.66
C GLY A 28 -6.48 1.45 -3.97
N VAL A 29 -5.81 0.78 -4.90
CA VAL A 29 -4.50 1.22 -5.42
C VAL A 29 -4.61 1.45 -6.91
N VAL A 30 -4.30 2.66 -7.34
CA VAL A 30 -4.26 3.07 -8.76
C VAL A 30 -2.87 3.56 -9.13
N ARG A 31 -2.48 3.40 -10.40
CA ARG A 31 -1.23 3.99 -10.89
C ARG A 31 -1.49 5.43 -11.34
N GLY A 32 -0.62 6.37 -10.97
CA GLY A 32 -0.81 7.78 -11.31
C GLY A 32 0.28 8.71 -10.78
N GLY A 33 0.10 10.00 -11.06
CA GLY A 33 0.99 11.09 -10.65
C GLY A 33 0.38 12.00 -9.59
N GLN A 34 0.89 13.22 -9.48
CA GLN A 34 0.53 14.17 -8.42
C GLN A 34 -0.97 14.47 -8.42
N GLU A 35 -1.57 14.67 -9.59
CA GLU A 35 -3.01 14.91 -9.73
C GLU A 35 -3.87 13.76 -9.18
N THR A 36 -3.35 12.53 -9.24
CA THR A 36 -4.06 11.35 -8.71
C THR A 36 -3.99 11.32 -7.18
N ILE A 37 -2.84 11.72 -6.59
CA ILE A 37 -2.68 11.82 -5.14
C ILE A 37 -3.58 12.93 -4.60
N ASP A 38 -3.59 14.09 -5.26
CA ASP A 38 -4.37 15.27 -4.87
C ASP A 38 -5.88 15.03 -4.93
N ALA A 39 -6.34 14.07 -5.73
CA ALA A 39 -7.74 13.68 -5.78
C ALA A 39 -8.24 13.00 -4.50
N CYS A 40 -7.34 12.50 -3.64
CA CYS A 40 -7.64 11.94 -2.32
C CYS A 40 -8.72 10.85 -2.30
N ARG A 41 -8.67 9.93 -3.28
CA ARG A 41 -9.61 8.81 -3.39
C ARG A 41 -8.97 7.47 -3.06
N ASP A 42 -7.82 7.20 -3.68
CA ASP A 42 -7.14 5.92 -3.64
C ASP A 42 -5.67 6.13 -3.24
N ALA A 43 -5.05 5.07 -2.74
CA ALA A 43 -3.60 5.04 -2.65
C ALA A 43 -3.00 5.01 -4.06
N VAL A 44 -1.88 5.72 -4.26
CA VAL A 44 -1.30 5.87 -5.60
C VAL A 44 -0.02 5.06 -5.68
N GLN A 45 0.01 4.06 -6.57
CA GLN A 45 1.25 3.48 -7.01
C GLN A 45 1.98 4.50 -7.89
N TRP A 46 2.89 5.23 -7.26
CA TRP A 46 3.66 6.32 -7.86
C TRP A 46 4.73 5.81 -8.82
N SER A 47 5.39 4.71 -8.46
CA SER A 47 6.48 4.15 -9.26
C SER A 47 6.67 2.65 -9.01
N GLY A 48 7.62 2.06 -9.74
CA GLY A 48 7.93 0.64 -9.65
C GLY A 48 7.09 -0.25 -10.57
N PRO A 49 7.37 -1.56 -10.58
CA PRO A 49 6.64 -2.54 -11.38
C PRO A 49 5.24 -2.79 -10.81
N ASP A 50 4.41 -3.56 -11.52
CA ASP A 50 3.15 -4.05 -10.94
C ASP A 50 3.43 -4.94 -9.72
N PHE A 51 2.55 -4.90 -8.72
CA PHE A 51 2.59 -5.85 -7.60
C PHE A 51 2.66 -7.28 -8.12
N GLY A 52 3.56 -8.08 -7.55
CA GLY A 52 3.83 -9.42 -8.06
C GLY A 52 5.18 -9.48 -8.79
N GLN A 53 5.68 -8.37 -9.32
CA GLN A 53 6.85 -8.30 -10.20
C GLN A 53 8.04 -7.49 -9.64
N GLU A 54 7.95 -7.07 -8.39
CA GLU A 54 9.06 -6.43 -7.68
C GLU A 54 10.19 -7.41 -7.34
N ASP A 55 11.38 -6.85 -7.26
CA ASP A 55 12.63 -7.51 -6.91
C ASP A 55 13.47 -6.45 -6.20
N GLY A 56 13.24 -6.30 -4.89
CA GLY A 56 13.82 -5.22 -4.08
C GLY A 56 15.35 -5.10 -4.16
N TYR A 57 16.05 -6.13 -4.64
CA TYR A 57 17.50 -6.15 -4.86
C TYR A 57 17.96 -5.41 -6.13
N LYS A 58 17.07 -5.20 -7.11
CA LYS A 58 17.37 -4.47 -8.36
C LYS A 58 16.78 -3.07 -8.38
N MET A 59 16.50 -2.49 -7.21
CA MET A 59 15.76 -1.23 -7.09
C MET A 59 14.39 -1.26 -7.80
N ARG A 60 13.82 -2.46 -7.99
CA ARG A 60 12.50 -2.66 -8.59
C ARG A 60 11.41 -2.63 -7.53
N THR A 61 11.45 -1.62 -6.68
CA THR A 61 10.53 -1.42 -5.56
C THR A 61 9.19 -0.87 -6.05
N VAL A 62 8.07 -1.45 -5.63
CA VAL A 62 6.76 -0.79 -5.77
C VAL A 62 6.68 0.35 -4.77
N VAL A 63 6.34 1.56 -5.22
CA VAL A 63 6.17 2.71 -4.33
C VAL A 63 4.72 3.13 -4.32
N VAL A 64 4.11 3.12 -3.14
CA VAL A 64 2.74 3.57 -2.93
C VAL A 64 2.74 4.77 -2.00
N VAL A 65 2.05 5.82 -2.43
CA VAL A 65 2.01 7.11 -1.74
C VAL A 65 0.57 7.53 -1.47
N GLY A 66 0.40 8.42 -0.49
CA GLY A 66 -0.88 9.07 -0.22
C GLY A 66 -0.71 10.23 0.75
N HIS A 67 -1.56 11.25 0.61
CA HIS A 67 -1.56 12.41 1.51
C HIS A 67 -2.03 12.03 2.91
N ASP A 68 -1.31 12.49 3.93
CA ASP A 68 -1.63 12.22 5.33
C ASP A 68 -3.02 12.76 5.71
N TYR A 69 -3.31 14.00 5.29
CA TYR A 69 -4.59 14.66 5.50
C TYR A 69 -5.76 14.01 4.73
N CYS A 70 -5.49 13.06 3.83
CA CYS A 70 -6.49 12.25 3.13
C CYS A 70 -6.67 10.86 3.74
N GLY A 71 -6.08 10.60 4.92
CA GLY A 71 -6.23 9.36 5.67
C GLY A 71 -5.14 8.32 5.42
N PHE A 72 -4.07 8.68 4.68
CA PHE A 72 -2.95 7.78 4.37
C PHE A 72 -1.76 7.90 5.32
N GLY A 73 -1.85 8.71 6.38
CA GLY A 73 -0.72 8.99 7.29
C GLY A 73 -0.12 7.73 7.96
N GLN A 74 -0.89 6.65 8.07
CA GLN A 74 -0.39 5.38 8.60
C GLN A 74 0.72 4.75 7.75
N PHE A 75 0.79 5.05 6.45
CA PHE A 75 1.86 4.55 5.56
C PHE A 75 3.26 4.88 6.08
N ALA A 76 3.40 5.99 6.78
CA ALA A 76 4.67 6.46 7.34
C ALA A 76 4.96 5.93 8.75
N THR A 77 4.01 5.28 9.42
CA THR A 77 4.10 4.99 10.87
C THR A 77 3.85 3.52 11.23
N LEU A 78 3.85 2.62 10.25
CA LEU A 78 3.61 1.20 10.50
C LEU A 78 4.69 0.59 11.42
N PRO A 79 4.30 -0.11 12.50
CA PRO A 79 5.24 -0.86 13.32
C PRO A 79 5.98 -1.93 12.51
N VAL A 80 7.25 -2.17 12.83
CA VAL A 80 7.99 -3.34 12.30
C VAL A 80 7.24 -4.62 12.65
N GLY A 81 7.18 -5.54 11.68
CA GLY A 81 6.43 -6.78 11.79
C GLY A 81 4.97 -6.68 11.32
N THR A 82 4.45 -5.46 11.07
CA THR A 82 3.10 -5.26 10.51
C THR A 82 2.99 -5.96 9.16
N VAL A 83 1.88 -6.67 8.95
CA VAL A 83 1.57 -7.33 7.68
C VAL A 83 0.62 -6.44 6.89
N VAL A 84 1.00 -6.15 5.66
CA VAL A 84 0.19 -5.47 4.65
C VAL A 84 -0.22 -6.49 3.61
N THR A 85 -1.52 -6.58 3.34
CA THR A 85 -2.05 -7.47 2.31
C THR A 85 -2.40 -6.65 1.08
N VAL A 86 -2.00 -7.11 -0.10
CA VAL A 86 -2.40 -6.52 -1.37
C VAL A 86 -3.19 -7.56 -2.16
N GLU A 87 -4.48 -7.31 -2.34
CA GLU A 87 -5.37 -8.11 -3.19
C GLU A 87 -5.29 -7.54 -4.60
N THR A 88 -4.69 -8.27 -5.52
CA THR A 88 -4.68 -7.91 -6.95
C THR A 88 -5.71 -8.74 -7.70
N PRO A 89 -6.06 -8.38 -8.94
CA PRO A 89 -6.87 -9.23 -9.80
C PRO A 89 -6.22 -10.58 -10.13
N ARG A 90 -4.94 -10.79 -9.81
CA ARG A 90 -4.21 -12.04 -10.12
C ARG A 90 -3.99 -12.90 -8.89
N GLU A 91 -3.67 -12.29 -7.75
CA GLU A 91 -3.23 -12.98 -6.54
C GLU A 91 -3.34 -12.09 -5.31
N ILE A 92 -3.27 -12.71 -4.14
CA ILE A 92 -3.17 -12.03 -2.85
C ILE A 92 -1.72 -12.08 -2.40
N LEU A 93 -1.10 -10.92 -2.24
CA LEU A 93 0.29 -10.76 -1.82
C LEU A 93 0.33 -10.30 -0.36
N ARG A 94 1.34 -10.78 0.39
CA ARG A 94 1.60 -10.36 1.77
C ARG A 94 2.99 -9.77 1.87
N TYR A 95 3.05 -8.64 2.52
CA TYR A 95 4.28 -7.91 2.78
C TYR A 95 4.42 -7.68 4.27
N ARG A 96 5.65 -7.79 4.78
CA ARG A 96 5.97 -7.49 6.17
C ARG A 96 6.86 -6.27 6.26
N VAL A 97 6.47 -5.32 7.09
CA VAL A 97 7.32 -4.16 7.42
C VAL A 97 8.56 -4.66 8.14
N TYR A 98 9.74 -4.36 7.59
CA TYR A 98 11.02 -4.71 8.21
C TYR A 98 11.77 -3.49 8.74
N ALA A 99 11.49 -2.30 8.20
CA ALA A 99 12.13 -1.06 8.61
C ALA A 99 11.23 0.16 8.33
N ARG A 100 11.60 1.29 8.96
CA ARG A 100 10.98 2.59 8.75
C ARG A 100 12.04 3.67 8.68
N HIS A 101 11.75 4.76 7.99
CA HIS A 101 12.61 5.92 7.91
C HIS A 101 11.79 7.21 7.91
N LEU A 102 12.34 8.27 8.53
CA LEU A 102 11.74 9.60 8.53
C LEU A 102 12.81 10.57 8.02
N THR A 103 12.48 11.35 7.00
CA THR A 103 13.34 12.41 6.49
C THR A 103 12.68 13.77 6.71
N PRO A 104 13.45 14.80 7.08
CA PRO A 104 12.93 16.16 7.13
C PRO A 104 12.38 16.63 5.78
N GLY A 105 11.32 17.42 5.84
CA GLY A 105 10.70 18.07 4.68
C GLY A 105 9.55 17.28 4.05
N ARG A 106 8.56 18.02 3.53
CA ARG A 106 7.42 17.46 2.79
C ARG A 106 7.80 17.19 1.35
N GLY A 107 7.51 15.97 0.87
CA GLY A 107 7.74 15.62 -0.53
C GLY A 107 9.21 15.58 -0.93
N THR A 108 10.12 15.43 0.04
CA THR A 108 11.57 15.38 -0.18
C THR A 108 11.89 14.32 -1.23
N PRO A 109 12.80 14.59 -2.20
CA PRO A 109 13.10 13.67 -3.29
C PRO A 109 13.47 12.28 -2.76
N ALA A 110 12.60 11.30 -3.00
CA ALA A 110 12.72 9.98 -2.40
C ALA A 110 13.46 8.97 -3.30
N HIS A 111 14.08 9.42 -4.39
CA HIS A 111 14.72 8.56 -5.40
C HIS A 111 15.92 7.72 -4.90
N GLY A 112 16.39 7.94 -3.67
CA GLY A 112 17.36 7.06 -2.98
C GLY A 112 16.80 6.34 -1.74
N LEU A 113 15.53 6.56 -1.43
CA LEU A 113 14.85 6.10 -0.21
C LEU A 113 13.80 5.03 -0.49
N TYR A 114 13.64 4.56 -1.74
CA TYR A 114 12.75 3.44 -2.10
C TYR A 114 13.47 2.10 -1.95
N TRP A 115 13.08 1.31 -0.96
CA TRP A 115 13.76 0.09 -0.55
C TRP A 115 12.77 -1.05 -0.29
N GLY A 116 13.27 -2.29 -0.39
CA GLY A 116 12.46 -3.50 -0.27
C GLY A 116 11.62 -3.78 -1.51
N ASP A 117 10.65 -4.66 -1.35
CA ASP A 117 9.71 -5.04 -2.41
C ASP A 117 8.61 -3.96 -2.54
N LEU A 118 8.16 -3.42 -1.41
CA LEU A 118 7.15 -2.36 -1.33
C LEU A 118 7.62 -1.27 -0.37
N THR A 119 7.56 -0.01 -0.82
CA THR A 119 7.69 1.18 0.02
C THR A 119 6.35 1.89 0.13
N LEU A 120 5.89 2.15 1.35
CA LEU A 120 4.75 3.03 1.62
C LEU A 120 5.27 4.38 2.09
N GLN A 121 4.74 5.47 1.53
CA GLN A 121 5.17 6.82 1.84
C GLN A 121 3.96 7.73 2.15
N SER A 122 4.08 8.52 3.22
CA SER A 122 3.17 9.63 3.51
C SER A 122 3.87 10.68 4.36
N CYS A 123 3.21 11.81 4.61
CA CYS A 123 3.75 12.85 5.48
C CYS A 123 3.54 12.48 6.97
N VAL A 124 4.42 12.98 7.83
CA VAL A 124 4.29 12.99 9.29
C VAL A 124 4.56 14.42 9.75
N GLY A 125 3.51 15.22 9.88
CA GLY A 125 3.68 16.65 10.14
C GLY A 125 4.48 17.32 9.01
N PRO A 126 5.59 18.01 9.29
CA PRO A 126 6.42 18.65 8.26
C PRO A 126 7.35 17.68 7.52
N ASP A 127 7.40 16.41 7.92
CA ASP A 127 8.39 15.43 7.46
C ASP A 127 7.76 14.39 6.53
N THR A 128 8.61 13.64 5.83
CA THR A 128 8.20 12.52 4.97
C THR A 128 8.64 11.21 5.60
N GLY A 129 7.70 10.31 5.84
CA GLY A 129 7.97 8.99 6.39
C GLY A 129 7.80 7.88 5.37
N PHE A 130 8.60 6.83 5.57
CA PHE A 130 8.66 5.64 4.74
C PHE A 130 8.53 4.40 5.61
N SER A 131 7.66 3.47 5.21
CA SER A 131 7.68 2.09 5.68
C SER A 131 8.23 1.20 4.57
N TYR A 132 9.21 0.37 4.90
CA TYR A 132 9.84 -0.57 3.95
C TYR A 132 9.37 -1.98 4.23
N LEU A 133 8.90 -2.65 3.19
CA LEU A 133 8.29 -3.96 3.29
C LEU A 133 8.94 -4.95 2.33
N VAL A 134 9.01 -6.20 2.77
CA VAL A 134 9.48 -7.35 1.99
C VAL A 134 8.35 -8.35 1.86
N ARG A 135 8.27 -9.04 0.72
CA ARG A 135 7.25 -10.07 0.47
C ARG A 135 7.50 -11.30 1.37
N THR A 136 6.43 -11.92 1.84
CA THR A 136 6.45 -13.11 2.72
C THR A 136 5.50 -14.21 2.27
#